data_AF-A0AAN6EA96-F1
#
_entry.id   AF-A0AAN6EA96-F1
#
_cell.length_a   1.000
_cell.length_b   1.000
_cell.length_c   1.000
_cell.angle_alpha   90.00
_cell.angle_beta   90.00
_cell.angle_gamma   90.00
#
_symmetry.space_group_name_H-M   'P 1'
#
loop_
_entity.id
_entity.type
_entity.pdbx_description
1 polymer ?
#
loop_
_entity_poly.entity_id
_entity_poly.type
_entity_poly.pdbx_seq_one_letter_code
_entity_poly.pdbx_strand_id
1 'polypeptide(L)'
;MVGYPESLTDPSYRGQILVLTYPLIGNYGVPSHDEMDPLLKDLPAYFESNQIHVAGLVVGQASAEFSHHLANSSLGDWLKREGIPALYGVDTREVTKRIREEGVMLGKILFPTSAVGAGQQAEGVLAEYQDVAW
;
A
#
# COMPACT_ATOMS: atom_id res chain seq x y z
N MET A 1 -9.03 10.50 4.70
CA MET A 1 -9.21 11.02 6.07
C MET A 1 -7.92 10.80 6.88
N VAL A 2 -6.73 10.96 6.29
CA VAL A 2 -5.41 10.77 6.92
C VAL A 2 -5.17 9.39 7.55
N GLY A 3 -3.96 9.14 8.03
CA GLY A 3 -3.61 7.92 8.77
C GLY A 3 -3.20 6.68 7.94
N TYR A 4 -2.84 6.82 6.66
CA TYR A 4 -2.48 5.64 5.85
C TYR A 4 -1.17 4.95 6.29
N PRO A 5 -0.08 5.63 6.73
CA PRO A 5 1.07 4.91 7.26
C PRO A 5 0.72 4.05 8.49
N GLU A 6 -0.01 4.65 9.44
CA GLU A 6 -0.48 4.02 10.66
C GLU A 6 -1.36 2.81 10.33
N SER A 7 -2.34 2.99 9.43
CA SER A 7 -3.25 1.93 8.96
C SER A 7 -2.50 0.78 8.28
N LEU A 8 -1.46 1.05 7.50
CA LEU A 8 -0.67 0.02 6.82
C LEU A 8 0.16 -0.80 7.80
N THR A 9 0.60 -0.18 8.90
CA THR A 9 1.35 -0.83 9.96
C THR A 9 0.50 -1.45 11.06
N ASP A 10 -0.83 -1.30 11.05
CA ASP A 10 -1.69 -1.93 12.06
C ASP A 10 -1.70 -3.48 11.89
N PRO A 11 -1.27 -4.24 12.92
CA PRO A 11 -1.30 -5.71 12.90
C PRO A 11 -2.68 -6.34 12.63
N SER A 12 -3.77 -5.62 12.89
CA SER A 12 -5.15 -6.09 12.68
C SER A 12 -5.48 -6.38 11.21
N TYR A 13 -4.78 -5.74 10.27
CA TYR A 13 -4.97 -5.94 8.83
C TYR A 13 -4.12 -7.07 8.23
N ARG A 14 -3.45 -7.87 9.06
CA ARG A 14 -2.57 -8.93 8.58
C ARG A 14 -3.29 -9.89 7.63
N GLY A 15 -2.76 -10.02 6.41
CA GLY A 15 -3.33 -10.89 5.38
C GLY A 15 -4.54 -10.32 4.63
N GLN A 16 -4.93 -9.06 4.88
CA GLN A 16 -6.07 -8.41 4.25
C GLN A 16 -5.63 -7.48 3.12
N ILE A 17 -6.47 -7.32 2.10
CA ILE A 17 -6.31 -6.29 1.08
C ILE A 17 -7.04 -5.05 1.57
N LEU A 18 -6.30 -3.98 1.85
CA LEU A 18 -6.86 -2.75 2.38
C LEU A 18 -7.35 -1.86 1.23
N VAL A 19 -8.63 -1.53 1.23
CA VAL A 19 -9.25 -0.61 0.26
C VAL A 19 -9.48 0.74 0.94
N LEU A 20 -8.75 1.77 0.52
CA LEU A 20 -8.90 3.11 1.08
C LEU A 20 -10.05 3.86 0.39
N THR A 21 -10.98 4.37 1.20
CA THR A 21 -12.16 5.11 0.73
C THR A 21 -11.85 6.57 0.39
N TYR A 22 -10.78 7.12 0.97
CA TYR A 22 -10.34 8.46 0.63
C TYR A 22 -9.63 8.44 -0.73
N PRO A 23 -10.02 9.28 -1.70
CA PRO A 23 -9.58 9.13 -3.08
C PRO A 23 -8.12 9.49 -3.30
N LEU A 24 -7.55 10.42 -2.54
CA LEU A 24 -6.19 10.93 -2.73
C LEU A 24 -5.26 10.33 -1.68
N ILE A 25 -4.44 9.37 -2.06
CA ILE A 25 -3.53 8.66 -1.14
C ILE A 25 -2.07 8.94 -1.51
N GLY A 26 -1.20 9.06 -0.50
CA GLY A 26 0.23 9.34 -0.66
C GLY A 26 0.62 10.83 -0.68
N ASN A 27 -0.35 11.73 -0.56
CA ASN A 27 -0.14 13.18 -0.65
C ASN A 27 0.79 13.77 0.43
N TYR A 28 0.93 13.11 1.58
CA TYR A 28 1.83 13.53 2.64
C TYR A 28 3.04 12.60 2.82
N GLY A 29 3.29 11.69 1.88
CA GLY A 29 4.43 10.79 1.89
C GLY A 29 4.41 9.83 3.08
N VAL A 30 5.58 9.31 3.43
CA VAL A 30 5.77 8.38 4.54
C VAL A 30 6.81 8.97 5.49
N PRO A 31 6.56 8.98 6.81
CA PRO A 31 7.52 9.47 7.79
C PRO A 31 8.78 8.61 7.87
N SER A 32 9.84 9.11 8.51
CA SER A 32 11.06 8.33 8.70
C SER A 32 10.82 7.18 9.69
N HIS A 33 11.34 5.99 9.35
CA HIS A 33 11.33 4.83 10.25
C HIS A 33 12.46 4.88 11.29
N ASP A 34 13.44 5.78 11.11
CA ASP A 34 14.60 5.88 12.01
C ASP A 34 14.30 6.59 13.33
N GLU A 35 13.21 7.38 13.38
CA GLU A 35 12.80 8.08 14.60
C GLU A 35 12.01 7.13 15.49
N MET A 36 12.57 6.80 16.66
CA MET A 36 11.95 5.89 17.64
C MET A 36 11.05 6.64 18.62
N ASP A 37 9.99 5.98 19.08
CA ASP A 37 9.10 6.53 20.10
C ASP A 37 9.85 6.76 21.43
N PRO A 38 9.67 7.93 22.09
CA PRO A 38 10.36 8.25 23.34
C PRO A 38 10.06 7.29 24.50
N LEU A 39 8.86 6.69 24.50
CA LEU A 39 8.37 5.77 25.53
C LEU A 39 8.55 4.31 25.08
N LEU A 40 8.24 4.02 23.82
CA LEU A 40 8.30 2.69 23.20
C LEU A 40 9.52 2.58 22.29
N LYS A 41 10.71 2.43 22.88
CA LYS A 41 12.01 2.49 22.16
C LYS A 41 12.22 1.41 21.09
N ASP A 42 11.34 0.41 21.04
CA ASP A 42 11.29 -0.67 20.06
C ASP A 42 10.22 -0.46 18.97
N LEU A 43 9.60 0.72 18.95
CA LEU A 43 8.58 1.14 18.00
C LEU A 43 8.98 2.49 17.37
N PRO A 44 8.91 2.64 16.04
CA PRO A 44 9.03 3.93 15.38
C PRO A 44 7.96 4.93 15.84
N ALA A 45 8.31 6.21 15.97
CA ALA A 45 7.47 7.26 16.55
C ALA A 45 6.17 7.53 15.77
N TYR A 46 6.12 7.18 14.49
CA TYR A 46 5.01 7.52 13.58
C TYR A 46 4.35 6.30 12.94
N PHE A 47 4.50 5.12 13.54
CA PHE A 47 3.96 3.87 13.01
C PHE A 47 3.37 3.01 14.14
N GLU A 48 2.37 2.19 13.81
CA GLU A 48 1.68 1.32 14.78
C GLU A 48 2.41 -0.03 14.97
N SER A 49 3.39 -0.32 14.12
CA SER A 49 4.27 -1.49 14.25
C SER A 49 5.55 -1.32 13.41
N ASN A 50 6.43 -2.32 13.49
CA ASN A 50 7.72 -2.33 12.82
C ASN A 50 7.67 -2.64 11.30
N GLN A 51 6.53 -3.07 10.76
CA GLN A 51 6.42 -3.48 9.35
C GLN A 51 5.03 -3.18 8.78
N ILE A 52 4.88 -3.26 7.46
CA ILE A 52 3.54 -3.25 6.85
C ILE A 52 2.88 -4.61 7.05
N HIS A 53 1.63 -4.61 7.48
CA HIS A 53 0.87 -5.83 7.76
C HIS A 53 -0.14 -6.21 6.66
N VAL A 54 -0.60 -5.24 5.86
CA VAL A 54 -1.55 -5.51 4.78
C VAL A 54 -0.95 -6.45 3.73
N ALA A 55 -1.77 -7.32 3.14
CA ALA A 55 -1.36 -8.16 2.01
C ALA A 55 -1.32 -7.39 0.69
N GLY A 56 -2.02 -6.25 0.63
CA GLY A 56 -1.99 -5.34 -0.51
C GLY A 56 -2.85 -4.11 -0.27
N LEU A 57 -2.65 -3.09 -1.10
CA LEU A 57 -3.31 -1.79 -1.00
C LEU A 57 -4.10 -1.48 -2.28
N VAL A 58 -5.32 -0.96 -2.13
CA VAL A 58 -6.15 -0.49 -3.25
C VAL A 58 -6.59 0.93 -3.00
N VAL A 59 -6.28 1.82 -3.94
CA VAL A 59 -6.58 3.26 -3.86
C VAL A 59 -7.27 3.76 -5.11
N GLY A 60 -8.01 4.86 -4.97
CA GLY A 60 -8.64 5.55 -6.10
C GLY A 60 -7.59 6.29 -6.92
N GLN A 61 -6.89 7.23 -6.30
CA GLN A 61 -5.81 7.99 -6.90
C GLN A 61 -4.58 7.98 -5.98
N ALA A 62 -3.44 7.86 -6.64
CA ALA A 62 -2.12 7.84 -6.04
C ALA A 62 -1.41 9.18 -6.33
N SER A 63 -0.87 9.82 -5.30
CA SER A 63 -0.13 11.08 -5.43
C SER A 63 1.34 10.81 -5.76
N ALA A 64 1.79 11.12 -6.99
CA ALA A 64 3.19 10.94 -7.38
C ALA A 64 4.15 11.79 -6.54
N GLU A 65 3.75 13.03 -6.24
CA GLU A 65 4.48 13.93 -5.36
C GLU A 65 3.86 13.94 -3.96
N PHE A 66 4.69 14.16 -2.95
CA PHE A 66 4.26 14.30 -1.56
C PHE A 66 4.77 15.60 -0.96
N SER A 67 4.01 16.17 -0.03
CA SER A 67 4.39 17.39 0.69
C SER A 67 3.91 17.34 2.13
N HIS A 68 4.82 17.05 3.05
CA HIS A 68 4.59 17.13 4.49
C HIS A 68 5.93 17.29 5.22
N HIS A 69 5.95 18.02 6.34
CA HIS A 69 7.17 18.32 7.08
C HIS A 69 7.86 17.08 7.67
N LEU A 70 7.08 16.01 7.94
CA LEU A 70 7.59 14.72 8.40
C LEU A 70 7.92 13.75 7.24
N ALA A 71 7.61 14.08 5.99
CA ALA A 71 7.75 13.13 4.90
C ALA A 71 9.23 12.90 4.56
N ASN A 72 9.62 11.61 4.53
CA ASN A 72 10.96 11.18 4.16
C ASN A 72 10.99 10.43 2.82
N SER A 73 9.92 9.74 2.45
CA SER A 73 9.83 8.98 1.18
C SER A 73 8.41 8.97 0.60
N SER A 74 8.29 8.59 -0.67
CA SER A 74 6.98 8.40 -1.29
C SER A 74 6.31 7.12 -0.78
N LEU A 75 4.98 7.05 -0.88
CA LEU A 75 4.25 5.84 -0.52
C LEU A 75 4.60 4.67 -1.47
N GLY A 76 4.77 4.94 -2.77
CA GLY A 76 5.17 3.93 -3.74
C GLY A 76 6.54 3.30 -3.42
N ASP A 77 7.55 4.13 -3.12
CA ASP A 77 8.88 3.64 -2.77
C ASP A 77 8.88 2.81 -1.49
N TRP A 78 8.07 3.21 -0.51
CA TRP A 78 7.91 2.45 0.73
C TRP A 78 7.27 1.08 0.47
N LEU A 79 6.19 1.03 -0.30
CA LEU A 79 5.51 -0.22 -0.65
C LEU A 79 6.42 -1.17 -1.44
N LYS A 80 7.21 -0.63 -2.40
CA LYS A 80 8.19 -1.41 -3.16
C LYS A 80 9.29 -1.97 -2.28
N ARG A 81 9.82 -1.19 -1.34
CA ARG A 81 10.85 -1.62 -0.39
C ARG A 81 10.35 -2.77 0.51
N GLU A 82 9.11 -2.70 0.95
CA GLU A 82 8.48 -3.73 1.80
C GLU A 82 7.87 -4.90 1.00
N GLY A 83 7.91 -4.84 -0.34
CA GLY A 83 7.36 -5.88 -1.21
C GLY A 83 5.83 -6.01 -1.17
N ILE A 84 5.12 -4.91 -0.91
CA ILE A 84 3.66 -4.90 -0.77
C ILE A 84 3.01 -4.50 -2.11
N PRO A 85 2.15 -5.34 -2.71
CA PRO A 85 1.48 -5.01 -3.95
C PRO A 85 0.42 -3.93 -3.73
N ALA A 86 0.31 -3.00 -4.69
CA ALA A 86 -0.70 -1.95 -4.66
C ALA A 86 -1.35 -1.74 -6.02
N LEU A 87 -2.60 -1.27 -6.01
CA LEU A 87 -3.37 -0.87 -7.18
C LEU A 87 -3.91 0.55 -7.00
N TYR A 88 -3.76 1.37 -8.04
CA TYR A 88 -4.37 2.69 -8.13
C TYR A 88 -5.30 2.77 -9.35
N GLY A 89 -6.16 3.78 -9.40
CA GLY A 89 -7.12 3.96 -10.49
C GLY A 89 -8.39 3.11 -10.36
N VAL A 90 -8.61 2.49 -9.20
CA VAL A 90 -9.77 1.65 -8.94
C VAL A 90 -10.93 2.51 -8.43
N ASP A 91 -12.17 2.24 -8.85
CA ASP A 91 -13.35 2.83 -8.20
C ASP A 91 -13.52 2.19 -6.81
N THR A 92 -12.81 2.73 -5.81
CA THR A 92 -12.86 2.23 -4.43
C THR A 92 -14.24 2.41 -3.80
N ARG A 93 -15.06 3.34 -4.31
CA ARG A 93 -16.44 3.54 -3.84
C ARG A 93 -17.33 2.38 -4.29
N GLU A 94 -17.21 1.93 -5.53
CA GLU A 94 -17.92 0.74 -6.00
C GLU A 94 -17.52 -0.50 -5.20
N VAL A 95 -16.21 -0.72 -5.03
CA VAL A 95 -15.68 -1.85 -4.24
C VAL A 95 -16.20 -1.82 -2.80
N THR A 96 -16.18 -0.64 -2.17
CA THR A 96 -16.66 -0.47 -0.78
C THR A 96 -18.16 -0.74 -0.66
N LYS A 97 -18.98 -0.29 -1.63
CA LYS A 97 -20.42 -0.59 -1.64
C LYS A 97 -20.65 -2.10 -1.68
N ARG A 98 -19.91 -2.80 -2.53
CA ARG A 98 -20.02 -4.25 -2.67
C ARG A 98 -19.64 -4.99 -1.40
N ILE A 99 -18.51 -4.65 -0.78
CA ILE A 99 -18.09 -5.22 0.52
C ILE A 99 -19.14 -4.96 1.61
N ARG A 100 -19.75 -3.77 1.63
CA ARG A 100 -20.77 -3.43 2.62
C ARG A 100 -22.06 -4.25 2.44
N GLU A 101 -22.42 -4.58 1.20
CA GLU A 101 -23.66 -5.31 0.87
C GLU A 101 -23.48 -6.83 1.01
N GLU A 102 -22.33 -7.37 0.58
CA GLU A 102 -22.05 -8.81 0.56
C GLU A 102 -21.30 -9.31 1.82
N GLY A 103 -20.73 -8.40 2.61
CA GLY A 103 -19.89 -8.73 3.77
C GLY A 103 -18.41 -8.94 3.40
N VAL A 104 -17.67 -9.60 4.29
CA VAL A 104 -16.23 -9.86 4.08
C VAL A 104 -16.06 -10.83 2.91
N MET A 105 -15.28 -10.42 1.91
CA MET A 105 -15.05 -11.19 0.68
C MET A 105 -13.57 -11.54 0.52
N LEU A 106 -13.30 -12.70 -0.08
CA LEU A 106 -11.96 -13.05 -0.56
C LEU A 106 -11.64 -12.26 -1.82
N GLY A 107 -10.41 -11.78 -1.92
CA GLY A 107 -9.90 -11.04 -3.08
C GLY A 107 -8.47 -11.45 -3.42
N LYS A 108 -8.05 -11.17 -4.66
CA LYS A 108 -6.66 -11.35 -5.11
C LYS A 108 -6.27 -10.23 -6.05
N ILE A 109 -5.04 -9.73 -5.91
CA ILE A 109 -4.41 -8.83 -6.87
C ILE A 109 -3.63 -9.70 -7.84
N LEU A 110 -3.90 -9.54 -9.14
CA LEU A 110 -3.22 -10.29 -10.19
C LEU A 110 -2.47 -9.32 -11.09
N PHE A 111 -1.18 -9.61 -11.28
CA PHE A 111 -0.39 -8.97 -12.31
C PHE A 111 -0.58 -9.74 -13.62
N PRO A 112 -0.71 -9.05 -14.77
CA PRO A 112 -0.79 -9.73 -16.05
C PRO A 112 0.49 -10.55 -16.24
N THR A 113 0.34 -11.87 -16.18
CA THR A 113 1.33 -12.78 -16.74
C THR A 113 1.05 -12.76 -18.23
N SER A 114 1.75 -11.92 -19.00
CA SER A 114 1.82 -12.07 -20.46
C SER A 114 1.98 -13.56 -20.73
N ALA A 115 1.18 -14.17 -21.62
CA ALA A 115 1.09 -15.61 -21.83
C ALA A 115 2.48 -16.28 -21.95
N VAL A 116 3.08 -16.62 -20.81
CA VAL A 116 4.29 -17.41 -20.71
C VAL A 116 3.77 -18.83 -20.73
N GLY A 117 3.81 -19.45 -21.91
CA GLY A 117 3.79 -20.90 -22.00
C GLY A 117 4.82 -21.44 -21.01
N ALA A 118 4.41 -22.39 -20.16
CA ALA A 118 5.17 -22.96 -19.07
C ALA A 118 6.68 -23.07 -19.40
N GLY A 119 7.50 -22.10 -18.96
CA GLY A 119 8.96 -22.17 -19.18
C GLY A 119 9.76 -20.88 -19.41
N GLN A 120 9.19 -19.67 -19.48
CA GLN A 120 9.99 -18.44 -19.68
C GLN A 120 9.79 -17.37 -18.58
N GLN A 121 10.90 -16.81 -18.11
CA GLN A 121 11.03 -16.04 -16.87
C GLN A 121 10.06 -14.86 -16.74
N ALA A 122 9.36 -14.80 -15.60
CA ALA A 122 8.43 -13.72 -15.20
C ALA A 122 9.11 -12.39 -14.83
N GLU A 123 10.45 -12.34 -14.83
CA GLU A 123 11.23 -11.19 -14.34
C GLU A 123 11.10 -9.94 -15.24
N GLY A 124 10.90 -10.11 -16.56
CA GLY A 124 10.87 -8.97 -17.49
C GLY A 124 9.59 -8.13 -17.45
N VAL A 125 8.44 -8.71 -17.09
CA VAL A 125 7.14 -8.00 -17.08
C VAL A 125 6.94 -7.21 -15.80
N LEU A 126 7.43 -7.72 -14.67
CA LEU A 126 7.37 -7.00 -13.40
C LEU A 126 8.17 -5.70 -13.44
N ALA A 127 9.26 -5.65 -14.21
CA ALA A 127 10.08 -4.43 -14.37
C ALA A 127 9.27 -3.26 -14.96
N GLU A 128 8.40 -3.50 -15.95
CA GLU A 128 7.56 -2.46 -16.58
C GLU A 128 6.55 -1.84 -15.59
N TYR A 129 6.09 -2.63 -14.62
CA TYR A 129 5.18 -2.17 -13.57
C TYR A 129 5.91 -1.71 -12.29
N GLN A 130 7.22 -1.95 -12.17
CA GLN A 130 8.06 -1.49 -11.07
C GLN A 130 8.59 -0.07 -11.29
N ASP A 131 8.73 0.37 -12.55
CA ASP A 131 9.22 1.72 -12.90
C ASP A 131 8.13 2.80 -12.92
N VAL A 132 6.87 2.43 -12.64
CA VAL A 132 5.79 3.39 -12.44
C VAL A 132 6.07 4.15 -11.13
N ALA A 133 5.81 5.46 -11.08
CA ALA A 133 6.02 6.26 -9.86
C ALA A 133 5.27 5.71 -8.62
N TRP A 134 4.36 4.76 -8.83
CA TRP A 134 3.58 4.02 -7.85
C TRP A 134 3.61 2.52 -8.14
#